data_AF-Q1GY57-F1
#
_entry.id   AF-Q1GY57-F1
#
_cell.length_a   1.000
_cell.length_b   1.000
_cell.length_c   1.000
_cell.angle_alpha   90.00
_cell.angle_beta   90.00
_cell.angle_gamma   90.00
#
_symmetry.space_group_name_H-M   'P 1'
#
loop_
_entity.id
_entity.type
_entity.pdbx_description
1 polymer ?
#
loop_
_entity_poly.entity_id
_entity_poly.type
_entity_poly.pdbx_seq_one_letter_code
_entity_poly.pdbx_strand_id
1 'polypeptide(L)'
;MPIQDIQVINKRDQRITLDNGATLSISVEQIFKVNFYLDDAIVGYLRFESLSSLNNLEIRPVYKLREESFEHPVLAPEADALRSAAIALFQAYTNGKIMMGKENQAVH
;
A
#
# COMPACT_ATOMS: atom_id res chain seq x y z
N MET A 1 -15.11 -0.83 -9.59
CA MET A 1 -15.15 -2.29 -9.79
C MET A 1 -14.66 -2.95 -8.51
N PRO A 2 -15.53 -3.34 -7.57
CA PRO A 2 -15.11 -3.64 -6.20
C PRO A 2 -14.07 -4.75 -6.10
N ILE A 3 -13.24 -4.70 -5.05
CA ILE A 3 -12.41 -5.83 -4.63
C ILE A 3 -13.34 -6.99 -4.23
N GLN A 4 -13.15 -8.16 -4.84
CA GLN A 4 -13.94 -9.36 -4.58
C GLN A 4 -13.33 -10.19 -3.45
N ASP A 5 -12.02 -10.40 -3.49
CA ASP A 5 -11.29 -11.22 -2.51
C ASP A 5 -9.86 -10.70 -2.30
N ILE A 6 -9.36 -10.87 -1.08
CA ILE A 6 -7.96 -10.59 -0.72
C ILE A 6 -7.38 -11.83 -0.05
N GLN A 7 -6.48 -12.51 -0.75
CA GLN A 7 -5.77 -13.67 -0.26
C GLN A 7 -4.38 -13.27 0.26
N VAL A 8 -4.12 -13.51 1.54
CA VAL A 8 -2.78 -13.34 2.11
C VAL A 8 -1.92 -14.54 1.72
N ILE A 9 -0.85 -14.31 0.97
CA ILE A 9 0.11 -15.36 0.59
C ILE A 9 1.17 -15.48 1.67
N ASN A 10 1.73 -14.35 2.10
CA ASN A 10 2.65 -14.27 3.24
C ASN A 10 2.66 -12.85 3.83
N LYS A 11 3.61 -12.56 4.74
CA LYS A 11 3.71 -11.26 5.42
C LYS A 11 4.02 -10.05 4.52
N ARG A 12 4.51 -10.27 3.30
CA ARG A 12 4.87 -9.24 2.30
C ARG A 12 3.99 -9.29 1.06
N ASP A 13 3.31 -10.41 0.82
CA ASP A 13 2.63 -10.67 -0.44
C ASP A 13 1.15 -10.97 -0.25
N GLN A 14 0.32 -10.31 -1.05
CA GLN A 14 -1.12 -10.52 -1.13
C GLN A 14 -1.55 -10.65 -2.59
N ARG A 15 -2.62 -11.40 -2.81
CA ARG A 15 -3.31 -11.48 -4.09
C ARG A 15 -4.70 -10.87 -3.94
N ILE A 16 -5.06 -9.99 -4.85
CA ILE A 16 -6.34 -9.30 -4.88
C ILE A 16 -7.07 -9.74 -6.14
N THR A 17 -8.24 -10.32 -5.95
CA THR A 17 -9.16 -10.64 -7.04
C THR A 17 -10.15 -9.49 -7.16
N LEU A 18 -10.22 -8.88 -8.34
CA LEU A 18 -11.19 -7.84 -8.66
C LEU A 18 -12.48 -8.48 -9.19
N ASP A 19 -13.61 -7.79 -9.07
CA ASP A 19 -14.92 -8.25 -9.53
C ASP A 19 -14.97 -8.59 -11.05
N ASN A 20 -14.09 -8.01 -11.85
CA ASN A 20 -13.95 -8.32 -13.27
C ASN A 20 -13.14 -9.61 -13.56
N GLY A 21 -12.72 -10.34 -12.51
CA GLY A 21 -11.90 -11.54 -12.59
C GLY A 21 -10.40 -11.28 -12.76
N ALA A 22 -9.97 -10.02 -12.88
CA ALA A 22 -8.55 -9.69 -12.93
C ALA A 22 -7.90 -9.97 -11.57
N THR A 23 -6.69 -10.52 -11.61
CA THR A 23 -5.92 -10.84 -10.42
C THR A 23 -4.72 -9.92 -10.34
N LEU A 24 -4.64 -9.14 -9.26
CA LEU A 24 -3.50 -8.30 -8.94
C LEU A 24 -2.67 -8.96 -7.85
N SER A 25 -1.35 -8.91 -8.00
CA SER A 25 -0.43 -9.23 -6.90
C SER A 25 0.04 -7.93 -6.26
N ILE A 26 -0.04 -7.84 -4.94
CA ILE A 26 0.57 -6.77 -4.15
C ILE A 26 1.78 -7.35 -3.43
N SER A 27 2.91 -6.63 -3.47
CA SER A 27 4.11 -7.03 -2.74
C SER A 27 4.86 -5.87 -2.09
N VAL A 28 5.39 -6.09 -0.89
CA VAL A 28 6.38 -5.23 -0.23
C VAL A 28 7.80 -5.63 -0.68
N GLU A 29 8.28 -5.03 -1.76
CA GLU A 29 9.57 -5.40 -2.40
C GLU A 29 10.77 -4.62 -1.85
N GLN A 30 10.57 -3.34 -1.50
CA GLN A 30 11.59 -2.50 -0.89
C GLN A 30 11.10 -2.03 0.48
N ILE A 31 12.03 -1.68 1.39
CA ILE A 31 11.72 -1.35 2.79
C ILE A 31 10.61 -0.29 2.92
N PHE A 32 10.45 0.59 1.93
CA PHE A 32 9.40 1.62 1.90
C PHE A 32 8.58 1.63 0.60
N LYS A 33 8.47 0.51 -0.12
CA LYS A 33 7.71 0.47 -1.37
C LYS A 33 6.82 -0.76 -1.44
N VAL A 34 5.56 -0.53 -1.77
CA VAL A 34 4.58 -1.55 -2.12
C VAL A 34 4.29 -1.42 -3.60
N ASN A 35 4.42 -2.50 -4.36
CA ASN A 35 4.13 -2.53 -5.79
C ASN A 35 2.83 -3.32 -6.04
N PHE A 36 2.11 -2.94 -7.09
CA PHE A 36 1.01 -3.71 -7.67
C PHE A 36 1.49 -4.31 -8.98
N TYR A 37 1.24 -5.59 -9.18
CA TYR A 37 1.60 -6.33 -10.37
C TYR A 37 0.35 -6.89 -11.05
N LEU A 38 0.33 -6.78 -12.37
CA LEU A 38 -0.61 -7.47 -13.25
C LEU A 38 0.24 -8.22 -14.28
N ASP A 39 0.08 -9.54 -14.38
CA ASP A 39 0.87 -10.39 -15.28
C ASP A 39 2.40 -10.12 -15.17
N ASP A 40 2.91 -10.06 -13.93
CA ASP A 40 4.30 -9.74 -13.58
C ASP A 40 4.81 -8.32 -13.94
N ALA A 41 3.97 -7.47 -14.55
CA ALA A 41 4.30 -6.08 -14.82
C ALA A 41 3.85 -5.16 -13.67
N ILE A 42 4.73 -4.25 -13.23
CA ILE A 42 4.37 -3.23 -12.24
C ILE A 42 3.38 -2.25 -12.88
N VAL A 43 2.16 -2.22 -12.35
CA VAL A 43 1.07 -1.34 -12.82
C VAL A 43 0.78 -0.19 -11.87
N GLY A 44 1.36 -0.19 -10.68
CA GLY A 44 1.22 0.89 -9.70
C GLY A 44 2.10 0.67 -8.48
N TYR A 45 2.15 1.67 -7.60
CA TYR A 45 2.91 1.56 -6.36
C TYR A 45 2.46 2.56 -5.28
N LEU A 46 2.79 2.24 -4.03
CA LEU A 46 2.87 3.20 -2.93
C LEU A 46 4.32 3.29 -2.44
N ARG A 47 4.79 4.50 -2.17
CA ARG A 47 6.09 4.76 -1.57
C ARG A 47 5.92 5.49 -0.25
N PHE A 48 6.55 4.95 0.77
CA PHE A 48 6.53 5.46 2.13
C PHE A 48 7.85 6.18 2.46
N GLU A 49 7.80 7.04 3.47
CA GLU A 49 8.97 7.65 4.10
C GLU A 49 8.95 7.36 5.60
N SER A 50 10.13 7.09 6.19
CA SER A 50 10.26 6.92 7.64
C SER A 50 10.34 8.28 8.32
N LEU A 51 9.47 8.52 9.29
CA LEU A 51 9.46 9.74 10.11
C LEU A 51 10.17 9.55 11.45
N SER A 52 10.32 8.31 11.91
CA SER A 52 11.09 7.98 13.11
C SER A 52 12.44 7.35 12.75
N SER A 53 13.41 7.50 13.65
CA SER A 53 14.66 6.75 13.56
C SER A 53 14.39 5.25 13.73
N LEU A 54 14.74 4.44 12.73
CA LEU A 54 14.52 2.98 12.72
C LEU A 54 15.31 2.24 13.81
N ASN A 55 16.27 2.92 14.45
CA ASN A 55 17.18 2.34 15.44
C ASN A 55 16.64 2.40 16.88
N ASN A 56 15.48 3.04 17.11
CA ASN A 56 14.90 3.08 18.44
C ASN A 56 13.91 1.92 18.63
N LEU A 57 14.36 0.84 19.27
CA LEU A 57 13.58 -0.37 19.54
C LEU A 57 12.42 -0.14 20.53
N GLU A 58 12.44 0.96 21.29
CA GLU A 58 11.39 1.29 22.27
C GLU A 58 10.16 1.91 21.62
N ILE A 59 10.28 2.40 20.38
CA ILE A 59 9.22 3.13 19.67
C ILE A 59 8.86 2.37 18.39
N ARG A 60 7.56 2.11 18.19
CA ARG A 60 7.09 1.55 16.92
C ARG A 60 7.45 2.50 15.78
N PRO A 61 8.01 2.00 14.67
CA PRO A 61 8.42 2.86 13.57
C PRO A 61 7.20 3.58 12.99
N VAL A 62 7.39 4.87 12.69
CA VAL A 62 6.37 5.74 12.13
C VAL A 62 6.74 6.04 10.69
N TYR A 63 5.81 5.79 9.78
CA TYR A 63 5.96 6.10 8.37
C TYR A 63 4.87 7.05 7.90
N LYS A 64 5.09 7.67 6.75
CA LYS A 64 4.10 8.49 6.04
C LYS A 64 4.06 8.08 4.58
N LEU A 65 2.88 8.13 3.98
CA LEU A 65 2.75 7.96 2.53
C LEU A 65 3.32 9.19 1.84
N ARG A 66 4.35 8.99 1.01
CA ARG A 66 5.06 10.07 0.31
C ARG A 66 4.56 10.24 -1.11
N GLU A 67 4.31 9.13 -1.79
CA GLU A 67 3.97 9.09 -3.21
C GLU A 67 3.16 7.83 -3.50
N GLU A 68 2.27 7.92 -4.48
CA GLU A 68 1.48 6.81 -4.98
C GLU A 68 1.26 6.97 -6.48
N SER A 69 1.14 5.85 -7.19
CA SER A 69 0.76 5.82 -8.59
C SER A 69 -0.28 4.72 -8.81
N PHE A 70 -1.44 5.14 -9.31
CA PHE A 70 -2.57 4.30 -9.70
C PHE A 70 -3.01 4.63 -11.14
N GLU A 71 -2.09 5.11 -11.97
CA GLU A 71 -2.38 5.62 -13.32
C GLU A 71 -2.84 4.51 -14.28
N HIS A 72 -2.56 3.24 -13.96
CA HIS A 72 -3.00 2.13 -14.78
C HIS A 72 -4.53 1.97 -14.73
N PRO A 73 -5.22 1.80 -15.87
CA PRO A 73 -6.69 1.71 -15.94
C PRO A 73 -7.32 0.61 -15.08
N VAL A 74 -6.55 -0.45 -14.77
CA VAL A 74 -7.01 -1.54 -13.88
C VAL A 74 -7.08 -1.12 -12.40
N LEU A 75 -6.28 -0.13 -11.99
CA LEU A 75 -6.16 0.32 -10.60
C LEU A 75 -7.02 1.55 -10.33
N ALA A 76 -7.08 2.49 -11.27
CA ALA A 76 -7.77 3.77 -11.10
C ALA A 76 -9.21 3.66 -10.54
N PRO A 77 -10.04 2.68 -10.96
CA PRO A 77 -11.40 2.54 -10.43
C PRO A 77 -11.47 2.17 -8.95
N GLU A 78 -10.41 1.56 -8.39
CA GLU A 78 -10.35 1.04 -7.02
C GLU A 78 -9.20 1.63 -6.22
N ALA A 79 -8.66 2.78 -6.66
CA ALA A 79 -7.45 3.35 -6.10
C ALA A 79 -7.50 3.49 -4.57
N ASP A 80 -8.64 3.93 -4.00
CA ASP A 80 -8.81 4.08 -2.55
C ASP A 80 -8.81 2.75 -1.79
N ALA A 81 -9.50 1.74 -2.33
CA ALA A 81 -9.57 0.41 -1.71
C ALA A 81 -8.20 -0.28 -1.78
N LEU A 82 -7.54 -0.18 -2.94
CA LEU A 82 -6.19 -0.70 -3.17
C LEU A 82 -5.14 0.02 -2.32
N ARG A 83 -5.25 1.35 -2.17
CA ARG A 83 -4.42 2.14 -1.25
C ARG A 83 -4.58 1.63 0.18
N SER A 84 -5.81 1.43 0.64
CA SER A 84 -6.11 0.95 1.99
C SER A 84 -5.53 -0.45 2.23
N ALA A 85 -5.66 -1.36 1.26
CA ALA A 85 -5.07 -2.69 1.32
C ALA A 85 -3.54 -2.65 1.39
N ALA A 86 -2.90 -1.84 0.53
CA ALA A 86 -1.44 -1.67 0.51
C ALA A 86 -0.90 -1.06 1.82
N ILE A 87 -1.59 -0.08 2.39
CA ILE A 87 -1.25 0.52 3.69
C ILE A 87 -1.35 -0.53 4.80
N ALA A 88 -2.43 -1.30 4.84
CA ALA A 88 -2.63 -2.33 5.85
C ALA A 88 -1.56 -3.42 5.78
N LEU A 89 -1.21 -3.86 4.56
CA LEU A 89 -0.10 -4.80 4.34
C LEU A 89 1.22 -4.22 4.84
N PHE A 90 1.53 -2.97 4.49
CA PHE A 90 2.78 -2.33 4.90
C PHE A 90 2.87 -2.15 6.42
N GLN A 91 1.76 -1.81 7.08
CA GLN A 91 1.66 -1.77 8.55
C GLN A 91 1.93 -3.11 9.18
N ALA A 92 1.29 -4.18 8.68
CA ALA A 92 1.47 -5.53 9.18
C ALA A 92 2.92 -6.01 8.98
N TYR A 93 3.51 -5.69 7.82
CA TYR A 93 4.88 -6.06 7.49
C TYR A 93 5.92 -5.37 8.40
N THR A 94 5.75 -4.08 8.64
CA THR A 94 6.72 -3.26 9.40
C THR A 94 6.44 -3.23 10.89
N ASN A 95 5.29 -3.74 11.34
CA ASN A 95 4.74 -3.51 12.68
C ASN A 95 4.73 -2.01 13.06
N GLY A 96 4.60 -1.15 12.05
CA GLY A 96 4.70 0.30 12.17
C GLY A 96 3.36 0.99 12.21
N LYS A 97 3.40 2.29 12.51
CA LYS A 97 2.25 3.18 12.37
C LYS A 97 2.40 3.99 11.09
N ILE A 98 1.32 4.17 10.35
CA ILE A 98 1.28 5.09 9.21
C ILE A 98 0.56 6.34 9.66
N MET A 99 1.29 7.45 9.66
CA MET A 99 0.71 8.78 9.75
C MET A 99 0.06 9.06 8.41
N MET A 100 -1.26 8.95 8.35
CA MET A 100 -2.00 9.64 7.30
C MET A 100 -1.74 11.11 7.55
N GLY A 101 -0.99 11.75 6.65
CA GLY A 101 -0.82 13.19 6.72
C GLY A 101 -2.22 13.77 6.84
N LYS A 102 -2.52 14.48 7.93
CA LYS A 102 -3.59 15.45 7.87
C LYS A 102 -3.20 16.32 6.68
N GLU A 103 -3.94 16.23 5.58
CA GLU A 103 -4.04 17.35 4.67
C GLU A 103 -4.17 18.58 5.57
N ASN A 104 -3.39 19.62 5.26
CA ASN A 104 -3.59 20.92 5.86
C ASN A 104 -5.11 21.19 5.89
N GLN A 105 -5.72 21.14 7.08
CA GLN A 105 -6.91 21.92 7.35
C GLN A 105 -6.44 23.37 7.36
N ALA A 106 -6.20 23.89 6.17
CA ALA A 106 -5.98 25.30 5.90
C ALA A 106 -7.12 25.73 4.98
N VAL A 107 -8.29 25.94 5.59
CA VAL A 107 -9.44 26.78 5.19
C VAL A 107 -10.54 26.48 6.24
N HIS A 108 -11.10 27.39 7.02
CA HIS A 108 -11.22 28.84 6.91
C HIS A 108 -11.50 29.43 8.31
#